data_AF-A0A939GGQ0-F1
#
_entry.id   AF-A0A939GGQ0-F1
#
_cell.length_a   1.000
_cell.length_b   1.000
_cell.length_c   1.000
_cell.angle_alpha   90.00
_cell.angle_beta   90.00
_cell.angle_gamma   90.00
#
_symmetry.space_group_name_H-M   'P 1'
#
loop_
_entity.id
_entity.type
_entity.pdbx_description
1 polymer ?
#
loop_
_entity_poly.entity_id
_entity_poly.type
_entity_poly.pdbx_seq_one_letter_code
_entity_poly.pdbx_strand_id
1 'polypeptide(L)'
;MHERISPLVMVLANSPGTIIVKAKPTDMAGLLTTLQQRWTALMPGSPFVYSFLDERYQQTYIAERRTGQILGFFAGLTVFVACLGLFGLATFTAEQRTKEIGVRKVLGASVSSIVALLSRDFLQLVGLVIILASPIAWYAMHRWLENFAYRITIDWWVFALAGALAVGIALLMVSFQSIRAALTNPVKSLRSE
;
A
#
# COMPACT_ATOMS: atom_id res chain seq x y z
N MET A 1 3.93 18.56 -0.15
CA MET A 1 3.76 18.93 -1.59
C MET A 1 2.41 19.62 -1.86
N HIS A 2 1.93 20.48 -0.95
CA HIS A 2 0.55 20.99 -0.99
C HIS A 2 0.43 22.39 -1.60
N GLU A 3 1.54 23.09 -1.82
CA GLU A 3 1.52 24.42 -2.42
C GLU A 3 2.05 24.37 -3.85
N ARG A 4 1.27 24.96 -4.77
CA ARG A 4 1.77 25.31 -6.11
C ARG A 4 2.91 26.31 -5.93
N ILE A 5 3.89 26.25 -6.82
CA ILE A 5 4.94 27.28 -6.89
C ILE A 5 4.25 28.60 -7.23
N SER A 6 4.03 29.44 -6.20
CA SER A 6 3.46 30.77 -6.35
C SER A 6 4.43 31.67 -7.12
N PRO A 7 3.95 32.62 -7.95
CA PRO A 7 4.82 33.56 -8.63
C PRO A 7 5.67 34.31 -7.60
N LEU A 8 6.99 34.20 -7.74
CA LEU A 8 7.97 34.88 -6.91
C LEU A 8 7.95 36.37 -7.27
N VAL A 9 7.39 37.19 -6.38
CA VAL A 9 7.56 38.64 -6.45
C VAL A 9 8.87 38.99 -5.77
N MET A 10 9.92 39.23 -6.55
CA MET A 10 11.16 39.82 -6.05
C MET A 10 10.92 41.31 -5.78
N VAL A 11 10.65 41.64 -4.52
CA VAL A 11 10.67 43.02 -4.06
C VAL A 11 12.12 43.39 -3.77
N LEU A 12 12.59 44.52 -4.28
CA LEU A 12 13.90 45.09 -3.93
C LEU A 12 13.85 45.65 -2.49
N ALA A 13 13.75 44.75 -1.51
CA ALA A 13 13.98 45.05 -0.11
C ALA A 13 15.45 44.80 0.21
N ASN A 14 16.03 45.59 1.11
CA ASN A 14 17.40 45.44 1.61
C ASN A 14 17.53 44.20 2.52
N SER A 15 17.14 43.04 2.00
CA SER A 15 17.34 41.72 2.59
C SER A 15 18.52 41.10 1.86
N PRO A 16 19.60 40.72 2.57
CA PRO A 16 20.67 39.94 1.95
C PRO A 16 20.06 38.60 1.53
N GLY A 17 19.70 38.49 0.26
CA GLY A 17 19.01 37.33 -0.29
C GLY A 17 19.77 36.02 -0.01
N THR A 18 19.06 34.90 -0.05
CA THR A 18 19.69 33.58 0.07
C THR A 18 20.43 33.23 -1.22
N ILE A 19 21.73 32.92 -1.12
CA ILE A 19 22.52 32.43 -2.25
C ILE A 19 22.49 30.91 -2.26
N ILE A 20 22.11 30.31 -3.39
CA ILE A 20 22.12 28.86 -3.60
C ILE A 20 23.33 28.51 -4.46
N VAL A 21 24.26 27.71 -3.91
CA VAL A 21 25.47 27.29 -4.61
C VAL A 21 25.43 25.78 -4.83
N LYS A 22 25.53 25.35 -6.09
CA LYS A 22 25.67 23.93 -6.45
C LYS A 22 27.15 23.59 -6.57
N ALA A 23 27.63 22.68 -5.74
CA ALA A 23 29.04 22.25 -5.73
C ALA A 23 29.17 20.73 -5.80
N LYS A 24 30.35 20.24 -6.22
CA LYS A 24 30.65 18.80 -6.25
C LYS A 24 31.00 18.32 -4.83
N PRO A 25 30.54 17.14 -4.40
CA PRO A 25 30.65 16.68 -3.01
C PRO A 25 32.07 16.34 -2.53
N THR A 26 33.07 16.33 -3.42
CA THR A 26 34.42 15.82 -3.15
C THR A 26 35.22 16.66 -2.12
N ASP A 27 34.87 17.94 -1.90
CA ASP A 27 35.56 18.80 -0.91
C ASP A 27 34.64 19.92 -0.36
N MET A 28 33.60 19.54 0.39
CA MET A 28 32.68 20.53 1.01
C MET A 28 33.29 21.30 2.17
N ALA A 29 34.19 20.68 2.95
CA ALA A 29 34.84 21.34 4.06
C ALA A 29 35.77 22.48 3.59
N GLY A 30 36.58 22.24 2.55
CA GLY A 30 37.44 23.26 1.94
C GLY A 30 36.64 24.38 1.25
N LEU A 31 35.51 24.02 0.64
CA LEU A 31 34.63 25.01 -0.02
C LEU A 31 33.94 25.92 1.00
N LEU A 32 33.42 25.36 2.11
CA LEU A 32 32.77 26.14 3.18
C LEU A 32 33.73 27.12 3.85
N THR A 33 34.96 26.70 4.13
CA THR A 33 35.98 27.58 4.73
C THR A 33 36.37 28.72 3.78
N THR A 34 36.54 28.44 2.49
CA THR A 34 36.81 29.46 1.46
C THR A 34 35.65 30.43 1.31
N LEU A 35 34.41 29.94 1.31
CA LEU A 35 33.21 30.77 1.25
C LEU A 35 33.06 31.65 2.49
N GLN A 36 33.30 31.11 3.68
CA GLN A 36 33.25 31.86 4.93
C GLN A 36 34.28 33.00 4.92
N GLN A 37 35.52 32.74 4.53
CA GLN A 37 36.56 33.78 4.45
C GLN A 37 36.19 34.89 3.45
N ARG A 38 35.70 34.52 2.26
CA ARG A 38 35.25 35.49 1.25
C ARG A 38 34.03 36.28 1.73
N TRP A 39 33.10 35.64 2.42
CA TRP A 39 31.90 36.27 2.98
C TRP A 39 32.26 37.31 4.03
N THR A 40 33.13 36.97 4.99
CA THR A 40 33.57 37.90 6.03
C THR A 40 34.34 39.09 5.45
N ALA A 41 35.11 38.89 4.37
CA ALA A 41 35.82 39.97 3.68
C ALA A 41 34.89 40.93 2.92
N LEU A 42 33.80 40.41 2.33
CA LEU A 42 32.84 41.19 1.55
C LEU A 42 31.75 41.84 2.42
N MET A 43 31.38 41.20 3.54
CA MET A 43 30.32 41.64 4.44
C MET A 43 30.75 41.57 5.92
N PRO A 44 31.60 42.50 6.38
CA PRO A 44 31.98 42.60 7.78
C PRO A 44 30.74 42.89 8.65
N GLY A 45 30.48 42.04 9.65
CA GLY A 45 29.36 42.21 10.59
C GLY A 45 28.12 41.33 10.33
N SER A 46 28.08 40.57 9.23
CA SER A 46 27.02 39.58 8.99
C SER A 46 27.52 38.16 9.29
N PRO A 47 26.85 37.38 10.16
CA PRO A 47 27.26 36.00 10.43
C PRO A 47 27.08 35.12 9.20
N PHE A 48 28.08 34.29 8.91
CA PHE A 48 27.99 33.29 7.85
C PHE A 48 27.07 32.15 8.30
N VAL A 49 25.82 32.17 7.84
CA VAL A 49 24.82 31.13 8.11
C VAL A 49 24.64 30.31 6.84
N TYR A 50 24.84 29.00 6.95
CA TYR A 50 24.62 28.05 5.85
C TYR A 50 23.68 26.93 6.29
N SER A 51 23.02 26.31 5.32
CA SER A 51 22.22 25.11 5.54
C SER A 51 22.34 24.23 4.31
N PHE A 52 22.59 22.93 4.49
CA PHE A 52 22.55 22.01 3.37
C PHE A 52 21.12 21.82 2.90
N LEU A 53 20.93 21.93 1.59
CA LEU A 53 19.61 21.76 0.98
C LEU A 53 19.12 20.31 1.18
N ASP A 54 20.04 19.34 1.16
CA ASP A 54 19.76 17.93 1.41
C ASP A 54 19.20 17.68 2.82
N GLU A 55 19.78 18.29 3.86
CA GLU A 55 19.27 18.19 5.23
C GLU A 55 17.87 18.82 5.37
N ARG A 56 17.64 19.98 4.73
CA ARG A 56 16.31 20.61 4.72
C ARG A 56 15.28 19.77 3.99
N TYR A 57 15.64 19.17 2.86
CA TYR A 57 14.73 18.25 2.14
C TYR A 57 14.47 16.97 2.93
N GLN A 58 15.48 16.42 3.62
CA GLN A 58 15.29 15.22 4.45
C GLN A 58 14.29 15.46 5.58
N GLN A 59 14.30 16.63 6.23
CA GLN A 59 13.33 16.95 7.28
C GLN A 59 11.89 16.97 6.75
N THR A 60 11.67 17.50 5.54
CA THR A 60 10.34 17.46 4.90
C THR A 60 9.96 16.03 4.49
N TYR A 61 10.91 15.24 4.00
CA TYR A 61 10.65 13.86 3.55
C TYR A 61 10.38 12.86 4.69
N ILE A 62 10.88 13.11 5.90
CA ILE A 62 10.68 12.23 7.06
C ILE A 62 9.20 12.14 7.43
N ALA A 63 8.47 13.26 7.40
CA ALA A 63 7.05 13.29 7.72
C ALA A 63 6.23 12.47 6.71
N GLU A 64 6.40 12.71 5.40
CA GLU A 64 5.76 11.92 4.35
C GLU A 64 6.11 10.43 4.44
N ARG A 65 7.38 10.07 4.69
CA ARG A 65 7.81 8.68 4.79
C ARG A 65 7.20 7.98 6.00
N ARG A 66 7.11 8.64 7.15
CA ARG A 66 6.43 8.11 8.34
C ARG A 66 4.95 7.86 8.08
N THR A 67 4.26 8.81 7.45
CA THR A 67 2.85 8.64 7.06
C THR A 67 2.66 7.45 6.14
N GLY A 68 3.51 7.31 5.12
CA GLY A 68 3.49 6.15 4.22
C GLY A 68 3.73 4.83 4.93
N GLN A 69 4.66 4.78 5.90
CA GLN A 69 4.92 3.59 6.71
C GLN A 69 3.72 3.21 7.59
N ILE A 70 3.09 4.19 8.25
CA ILE A 70 1.91 3.97 9.09
C ILE A 70 0.76 3.43 8.23
N LEU A 71 0.48 4.07 7.09
CA LEU A 71 -0.56 3.61 6.16
C LEU A 71 -0.25 2.21 5.61
N GLY A 72 1.00 1.91 5.29
CA GLY A 72 1.42 0.58 4.84
C GLY A 72 1.19 -0.49 5.91
N PHE A 73 1.49 -0.18 7.18
CA PHE A 73 1.23 -1.09 8.29
C PHE A 73 -0.28 -1.33 8.51
N PHE A 74 -1.09 -0.27 8.49
CA PHE A 74 -2.55 -0.39 8.57
C PHE A 74 -3.13 -1.18 7.40
N ALA A 75 -2.67 -0.93 6.17
CA ALA A 75 -3.09 -1.70 5.00
C ALA A 75 -2.76 -3.19 5.16
N GLY A 76 -1.57 -3.53 5.65
CA GLY A 76 -1.18 -4.91 5.96
C GLY A 76 -2.07 -5.55 7.02
N LEU A 77 -2.39 -4.82 8.10
CA LEU A 77 -3.33 -5.27 9.13
C LEU A 77 -4.74 -5.48 8.57
N THR A 78 -5.24 -4.56 7.74
CA THR A 78 -6.55 -4.69 7.10
C THR A 78 -6.62 -5.94 6.25
N VAL A 79 -5.58 -6.23 5.44
CA VAL A 79 -5.50 -7.47 4.66
C VAL A 79 -5.49 -8.68 5.58
N PHE A 80 -4.71 -8.65 6.66
CA PHE A 80 -4.65 -9.77 7.62
C PHE A 80 -6.01 -10.06 8.26
N VAL A 81 -6.71 -9.02 8.74
CA VAL A 81 -8.06 -9.16 9.32
C VAL A 81 -9.08 -9.64 8.28
N ALA A 82 -9.01 -9.12 7.05
CA ALA A 82 -9.86 -9.58 5.95
C ALA A 82 -9.64 -11.08 5.65
N CYS A 83 -8.39 -11.56 5.68
CA CYS A 83 -8.08 -12.98 5.54
C CYS A 83 -8.71 -13.82 6.66
N LEU A 84 -8.69 -13.36 7.90
CA LEU A 84 -9.35 -14.06 9.02
C LEU A 84 -10.88 -14.11 8.83
N GLY A 85 -11.50 -13.01 8.35
CA GLY A 85 -12.92 -12.98 8.03
C GLY A 85 -13.27 -13.97 6.92
N LEU A 86 -12.47 -14.00 5.85
CA LEU A 86 -12.64 -14.94 4.74
C LEU A 86 -12.45 -16.39 5.21
N PHE A 87 -11.48 -16.65 6.09
CA PHE A 87 -11.28 -17.95 6.71
C PHE A 87 -12.52 -18.42 7.49
N GLY A 88 -13.09 -17.54 8.31
CA GLY A 88 -14.30 -17.82 9.09
C GLY A 88 -15.49 -18.14 8.19
N LEU A 89 -15.73 -17.32 7.16
CA LEU A 89 -16.78 -17.53 6.16
C LEU A 89 -16.60 -18.85 5.39
N ALA A 90 -15.37 -19.15 4.95
CA ALA A 90 -15.06 -20.39 4.25
C ALA A 90 -15.28 -21.62 5.15
N THR A 91 -14.90 -21.51 6.43
CA THR A 91 -15.09 -22.59 7.42
C THR A 91 -16.57 -22.84 7.69
N PHE A 92 -17.34 -21.78 7.93
CA PHE A 92 -18.79 -21.87 8.14
C PHE A 92 -19.52 -22.45 6.92
N THR A 93 -19.13 -22.01 5.72
CA THR A 93 -19.72 -22.53 4.47
C THR A 93 -19.37 -24.01 4.25
N ALA A 94 -18.14 -24.41 4.56
CA ALA A 94 -17.72 -25.80 4.48
C ALA A 94 -18.53 -26.67 5.46
N GLU A 95 -18.73 -26.22 6.70
CA GLU A 95 -19.58 -26.89 7.70
C GLU A 95 -21.03 -27.03 7.22
N GLN A 96 -21.63 -25.96 6.70
CA GLN A 96 -23.02 -25.98 6.25
C GLN A 96 -23.23 -26.90 5.03
N ARG A 97 -22.21 -27.04 4.17
CA ARG A 97 -22.23 -27.95 3.01
C ARG A 97 -21.63 -29.34 3.27
N THR A 98 -21.24 -29.68 4.51
CA THR A 98 -20.69 -31.00 4.86
C THR A 98 -21.60 -32.15 4.46
N LYS A 99 -22.92 -32.02 4.63
CA LYS A 99 -23.91 -33.05 4.26
C LYS A 99 -23.91 -33.33 2.76
N GLU A 100 -23.90 -32.29 1.92
CA GLU A 100 -23.86 -32.43 0.45
C GLU A 100 -22.52 -33.00 -0.03
N ILE A 101 -21.42 -32.53 0.58
CA ILE A 101 -20.06 -32.99 0.27
C ILE A 101 -19.90 -34.46 0.66
N GLY A 102 -20.44 -34.88 1.81
CA GLY A 102 -20.43 -36.27 2.28
C GLY A 102 -21.19 -37.21 1.34
N VAL A 103 -22.40 -36.83 0.91
CA VAL A 103 -23.19 -37.62 -0.05
C VAL A 103 -22.47 -37.74 -1.40
N ARG A 104 -21.94 -36.64 -1.94
CA ARG A 104 -21.17 -36.66 -3.20
C ARG A 104 -19.90 -37.50 -3.12
N LYS A 105 -19.21 -37.49 -1.98
CA LYS A 105 -17.99 -38.28 -1.78
C LYS A 105 -18.30 -39.79 -1.74
N VAL A 106 -19.40 -40.20 -1.12
CA VAL A 106 -19.87 -41.60 -1.13
C VAL A 106 -20.30 -42.03 -2.53
N LEU A 107 -20.82 -41.11 -3.34
CA LEU A 107 -21.13 -41.31 -4.77
C LEU A 107 -19.89 -41.27 -5.69
N GLY A 108 -18.67 -41.18 -5.14
CA GLY A 108 -17.43 -41.24 -5.92
C GLY A 108 -16.91 -39.91 -6.46
N ALA A 109 -17.45 -38.77 -6.01
CA ALA A 109 -16.94 -37.46 -6.42
C ALA A 109 -15.49 -37.25 -5.92
N SER A 110 -14.61 -36.79 -6.81
CA SER A 110 -13.23 -36.46 -6.47
C SER A 110 -13.14 -35.20 -5.61
N VAL A 111 -12.12 -35.15 -4.76
CA VAL A 111 -11.81 -33.97 -3.92
C VAL A 111 -11.62 -32.71 -4.76
N SER A 112 -11.05 -32.82 -5.97
CA SER A 112 -10.86 -31.70 -6.89
C SER A 112 -12.19 -31.10 -7.38
N SER A 113 -13.23 -31.91 -7.59
CA SER A 113 -14.54 -31.42 -8.01
C SER A 113 -15.23 -30.60 -6.91
N ILE A 114 -15.03 -30.97 -5.64
CA ILE A 114 -15.60 -30.24 -4.49
C ILE A 114 -14.87 -28.91 -4.30
N VAL A 115 -13.53 -28.92 -4.38
CA VAL A 115 -12.70 -27.71 -4.32
C VAL A 115 -13.09 -26.75 -5.44
N ALA A 116 -13.21 -27.22 -6.69
CA ALA A 116 -13.55 -26.38 -7.82
C ALA A 116 -14.94 -25.73 -7.70
N LEU A 117 -15.93 -26.46 -7.18
CA LEU A 117 -17.27 -25.93 -6.94
C LEU A 117 -17.23 -24.81 -5.89
N LEU A 118 -16.58 -25.05 -4.75
CA LEU A 118 -16.51 -24.08 -3.66
C LEU A 118 -15.68 -22.86 -4.03
N SER A 119 -14.56 -23.06 -4.73
CA SER A 119 -13.74 -21.97 -5.26
C SER A 119 -14.51 -21.11 -6.25
N ARG A 120 -15.39 -21.67 -7.09
CA ARG A 120 -16.16 -20.91 -8.07
C ARG A 120 -17.17 -19.96 -7.43
N ASP A 121 -17.89 -20.42 -6.40
CA ASP A 121 -18.84 -19.60 -5.65
C ASP A 121 -18.12 -18.40 -5.00
N PHE A 122 -16.96 -18.64 -4.38
CA PHE A 122 -16.15 -17.58 -3.78
C PHE A 122 -15.51 -16.64 -4.82
N LEU A 123 -15.01 -17.17 -5.94
CA LEU A 123 -14.42 -16.36 -7.01
C LEU A 123 -15.43 -15.42 -7.66
N GLN A 124 -16.69 -15.83 -7.81
CA GLN A 124 -17.75 -14.96 -8.32
C GLN A 124 -17.99 -13.76 -7.40
N LEU A 125 -18.04 -14.00 -6.08
CA LEU A 125 -18.18 -12.93 -5.09
C LEU A 125 -16.97 -11.99 -5.09
N VAL A 126 -15.75 -12.54 -5.09
CA VAL A 126 -14.51 -11.75 -5.13
C VAL A 126 -14.42 -10.93 -6.41
N GLY A 127 -14.74 -11.52 -7.56
CA GLY A 127 -14.74 -10.82 -8.85
C GLY A 127 -15.74 -9.66 -8.89
N LEU A 128 -16.96 -9.87 -8.38
CA LEU A 128 -17.96 -8.80 -8.27
C LEU A 128 -17.47 -7.66 -7.38
N VAL A 129 -16.86 -7.98 -6.24
CA VAL A 129 -16.30 -6.98 -5.32
C VAL A 129 -15.16 -6.22 -5.97
N ILE A 130 -14.26 -6.86 -6.72
CA ILE A 130 -13.15 -6.18 -7.41
C ILE A 130 -13.69 -5.17 -8.44
N ILE A 131 -14.71 -5.55 -9.22
CA ILE A 131 -15.34 -4.68 -10.23
C ILE A 131 -15.97 -3.45 -9.57
N LEU A 132 -16.61 -3.62 -8.42
CA LEU A 132 -17.25 -2.51 -7.69
C LEU A 132 -16.24 -1.66 -6.89
N ALA A 133 -15.25 -2.29 -6.27
CA ALA A 133 -14.26 -1.62 -5.43
C ALA A 133 -13.26 -0.80 -6.23
N SER A 134 -12.87 -1.25 -7.44
CA SER A 134 -11.90 -0.55 -8.29
C SER A 134 -12.31 0.89 -8.63
N PRO A 135 -13.53 1.18 -9.14
CA PRO A 135 -13.94 2.56 -9.43
C PRO A 135 -14.11 3.40 -8.16
N ILE A 136 -14.57 2.80 -7.06
CA ILE A 136 -14.71 3.49 -5.77
C ILE A 136 -13.33 3.92 -5.25
N ALA A 137 -12.36 3.00 -5.27
CA ALA A 137 -10.99 3.27 -4.85
C ALA A 137 -10.31 4.31 -5.75
N TRP A 138 -10.52 4.22 -7.07
CA TRP A 138 -10.02 5.21 -8.01
C TRP A 138 -10.59 6.60 -7.73
N TYR A 139 -11.91 6.72 -7.54
CA TYR A 139 -12.56 7.99 -7.25
C TYR A 139 -12.09 8.61 -5.94
N ALA A 140 -12.02 7.81 -4.87
CA ALA A 140 -11.53 8.25 -3.57
C ALA A 140 -10.08 8.75 -3.65
N MET A 141 -9.21 8.02 -4.36
CA MET A 141 -7.81 8.41 -4.52
C MET A 141 -7.65 9.62 -5.43
N HIS A 142 -8.46 9.74 -6.50
CA HIS A 142 -8.45 10.91 -7.37
C HIS A 142 -8.77 12.19 -6.58
N ARG A 143 -9.86 12.17 -5.80
CA ARG A 143 -10.26 13.29 -4.94
C ARG A 143 -9.22 13.61 -3.87
N TRP A 144 -8.52 12.60 -3.35
CA TRP A 144 -7.45 12.83 -2.40
C TRP A 144 -6.22 13.49 -3.06
N LEU A 145 -5.84 13.02 -4.25
CA LEU A 145 -4.71 13.52 -5.03
C LEU A 145 -4.92 14.94 -5.58
N GLU A 146 -6.15 15.41 -5.72
CA GLU A 146 -6.46 16.79 -6.13
C GLU A 146 -5.89 17.84 -5.18
N ASN A 147 -5.71 17.52 -3.90
CA ASN A 147 -5.17 18.42 -2.90
C ASN A 147 -3.63 18.57 -2.98
N PHE A 148 -2.97 17.87 -3.91
CA PHE A 148 -1.53 17.87 -4.07
C PHE A 148 -1.12 18.58 -5.37
N ALA A 149 -0.15 19.50 -5.27
CA ALA A 149 0.34 20.26 -6.43
C ALA A 149 1.13 19.38 -7.42
N TYR A 150 1.82 18.36 -6.90
CA TYR A 150 2.47 17.30 -7.67
C TYR A 150 1.77 15.99 -7.37
N ARG A 151 1.04 15.45 -8.36
CA ARG A 151 0.25 14.23 -8.24
C ARG A 151 0.76 13.13 -9.15
N ILE A 152 0.75 11.91 -8.65
CA ILE A 152 0.97 10.70 -9.44
C ILE A 152 -0.33 10.32 -10.14
N THR A 153 -0.25 9.79 -11.36
CA THR A 153 -1.38 9.15 -12.03
C THR A 153 -1.43 7.69 -11.60
N ILE A 154 -2.59 7.22 -11.15
CA ILE A 154 -2.78 5.81 -10.80
C ILE A 154 -2.95 5.03 -12.09
N ASP A 155 -1.97 4.21 -12.43
CA ASP A 155 -2.06 3.34 -13.58
C ASP A 155 -3.03 2.17 -13.32
N TRP A 156 -3.80 1.80 -14.34
CA TRP A 156 -4.77 0.71 -14.27
C TRP A 156 -4.16 -0.62 -13.79
N TRP A 157 -2.87 -0.84 -14.08
CA TRP A 157 -2.16 -2.04 -13.69
C TRP A 157 -2.11 -2.28 -12.17
N VAL A 158 -2.19 -1.20 -11.37
CA VAL A 158 -2.23 -1.32 -9.90
C VAL A 158 -3.49 -2.05 -9.44
N PHE A 159 -4.64 -1.77 -10.07
CA PHE A 159 -5.89 -2.48 -9.78
C PHE A 159 -5.84 -3.92 -10.25
N ALA A 160 -5.24 -4.19 -11.41
CA ALA A 160 -5.05 -5.55 -11.91
C ALA A 160 -4.17 -6.37 -10.97
N LEU A 161 -3.04 -5.81 -10.51
CA LEU A 161 -2.14 -6.47 -9.56
C LEU A 161 -2.81 -6.70 -8.20
N ALA A 162 -3.50 -5.70 -7.67
CA ALA A 162 -4.24 -5.82 -6.40
C ALA A 162 -5.36 -6.86 -6.49
N GLY A 163 -6.11 -6.86 -7.59
CA GLY A 163 -7.15 -7.86 -7.86
C GLY A 163 -6.58 -9.27 -7.99
N ALA A 164 -5.46 -9.43 -8.70
CA ALA A 164 -4.77 -10.72 -8.83
C ALA A 164 -4.28 -11.25 -7.48
N LEU A 165 -3.70 -10.37 -6.64
CA LEU A 165 -3.30 -10.72 -5.28
C LEU A 165 -4.50 -11.11 -4.41
N ALA A 166 -5.60 -10.36 -4.46
CA ALA A 166 -6.81 -10.67 -3.70
C ALA A 166 -7.41 -12.02 -4.11
N VAL A 167 -7.49 -12.30 -5.41
CA VAL A 167 -7.93 -13.60 -5.94
C VAL A 167 -7.00 -14.72 -5.51
N GLY A 168 -5.67 -14.51 -5.57
CA GLY A 168 -4.68 -15.48 -5.12
C GLY A 168 -4.84 -15.84 -3.64
N ILE A 169 -4.99 -14.84 -2.78
CA ILE A 169 -5.24 -15.02 -1.33
C ILE A 169 -6.55 -15.78 -1.12
N ALA A 170 -7.63 -15.40 -1.81
CA ALA A 170 -8.92 -16.07 -1.66
C ALA A 170 -8.86 -17.54 -2.08
N LEU A 171 -8.20 -17.84 -3.21
CA LEU A 171 -8.00 -19.19 -3.69
C LEU A 171 -7.17 -20.04 -2.73
N LEU A 172 -6.08 -19.49 -2.19
CA LEU A 172 -5.24 -20.20 -1.22
C LEU A 172 -6.05 -20.58 0.03
N MET A 173 -6.84 -19.64 0.56
CA MET A 173 -7.65 -19.85 1.76
C MET A 173 -8.76 -20.88 1.53
N VAL A 174 -9.53 -20.75 0.44
CA VAL A 174 -10.63 -21.67 0.12
C VAL A 174 -10.10 -23.06 -0.23
N SER A 175 -8.99 -23.15 -0.97
CA SER A 175 -8.37 -24.44 -1.31
C SER A 175 -7.89 -25.17 -0.06
N PHE A 176 -7.19 -24.45 0.84
CA PHE A 176 -6.71 -25.01 2.10
C PHE A 176 -7.86 -25.57 2.95
N GLN A 177 -8.96 -24.82 3.08
CA GLN A 177 -10.11 -25.25 3.85
C GLN A 177 -10.86 -26.42 3.19
N SER A 178 -11.03 -26.38 1.88
CA SER A 178 -11.72 -27.44 1.12
C SER A 178 -10.96 -28.76 1.21
N ILE A 179 -9.62 -28.71 1.10
CA ILE A 179 -8.76 -29.88 1.25
C ILE A 179 -8.85 -30.41 2.68
N ARG A 180 -8.77 -29.55 3.70
CA ARG A 180 -8.96 -29.97 5.09
C ARG A 180 -10.32 -30.64 5.30
N ALA A 181 -11.41 -30.01 4.88
CA ALA A 181 -12.76 -30.55 5.01
C ALA A 181 -12.93 -31.89 4.28
N ALA A 182 -12.31 -32.04 3.11
CA ALA A 182 -12.34 -33.29 2.34
C ALA A 182 -11.49 -34.40 2.96
N LEU A 183 -10.40 -34.07 3.67
CA LEU A 183 -9.52 -35.02 4.35
C LEU A 183 -10.05 -35.42 5.74
N THR A 184 -10.93 -34.63 6.35
CA THR A 184 -11.57 -35.00 7.61
C THR A 184 -12.39 -36.27 7.41
N ASN A 185 -12.06 -37.31 8.18
CA ASN A 185 -12.61 -38.65 8.00
C ASN A 185 -14.14 -38.66 8.25
N PRO A 186 -14.97 -39.03 7.25
CA PRO A 186 -16.43 -38.94 7.34
C PRO A 186 -17.04 -39.91 8.38
N VAL A 187 -16.27 -40.91 8.82
CA VAL A 187 -16.72 -41.95 9.74
C VAL A 187 -17.02 -41.42 11.16
N LYS A 188 -16.47 -40.26 11.55
CA LYS A 188 -16.84 -39.62 12.83
C LYS A 188 -18.10 -38.77 12.77
N SER A 189 -18.46 -38.23 11.60
CA SER A 189 -19.64 -37.35 11.46
C SER A 189 -20.96 -38.10 11.44
N LEU A 190 -20.95 -39.41 11.16
CA LEU A 190 -22.13 -40.29 11.16
C LEU A 190 -22.33 -41.04 12.50
N ARG A 191 -21.40 -40.92 13.45
CA ARG A 191 -21.47 -41.59 14.77
C ARG A 191 -21.71 -40.61 15.92
N SER A 192 -22.00 -39.35 15.61
CA SER A 192 -22.30 -38.28 16.56
C SER A 192 -23.73 -37.77 16.47
N GLU A 193 -24.63 -38.56 15.87
CA GLU A 193 -26.02 -38.61 16.32
C GLU A 193 -26.15 -39.70 17.38
#